data_AF-A0A3N6MEL9-F1
#
_entry.id   AF-A0A3N6MEL9-F1
#
_cell.length_a   1.000
_cell.length_b   1.000
_cell.length_c   1.000
_cell.angle_alpha   90.00
_cell.angle_beta   90.00
_cell.angle_gamma   90.00
#
_symmetry.space_group_name_H-M   'P 1'
#
loop_
_entity.id
_entity.type
_entity.pdbx_description
1 polymer ?
#
loop_
_entity_poly.entity_id
_entity_poly.type
_entity_poly.pdbx_seq_one_letter_code
_entity_poly.pdbx_strand_id
1 'polypeptide(L)' 'MSSDGDVDLDDFPALEEAEVTIHENDHGLHIADDDVTGVSSQGQTPEAALENLAAALESYREATEDETGDDWL' A
#
# COMPACT_ATOMS: atom_id res chain seq x y z
N MET A 1 8.27 -4.17 -19.31
CA MET A 1 7.48 -3.75 -18.13
C MET A 1 7.91 -2.32 -17.84
N SER A 2 7.15 -1.31 -18.28
CA SER A 2 7.41 0.14 -18.13
C SER A 2 6.15 0.83 -18.71
N SER A 3 5.50 1.85 -18.15
CA SER A 3 5.68 2.73 -16.98
C SER A 3 4.35 3.52 -16.86
N ASP A 4 3.93 3.94 -15.67
CA ASP A 4 3.19 5.21 -15.51
C ASP A 4 3.41 5.82 -14.11
N GLY A 5 4.69 6.05 -13.81
CA GLY A 5 5.13 6.70 -12.58
C GLY A 5 6.48 6.15 -12.16
N ASP A 6 7.56 6.87 -12.49
CA ASP A 6 8.91 6.63 -11.95
C ASP A 6 8.95 6.93 -10.44
N VAL A 7 8.13 6.23 -9.65
CA VAL A 7 8.17 6.30 -8.19
C VAL A 7 8.94 5.08 -7.72
N ASP A 8 10.05 5.34 -7.04
CA ASP A 8 10.87 4.30 -6.46
C ASP A 8 10.19 3.78 -5.20
N LEU A 9 9.90 2.48 -5.15
CA LEU A 9 9.32 1.87 -3.94
C LEU A 9 10.34 1.86 -2.79
N ASP A 10 11.64 1.99 -3.09
CA ASP A 10 12.70 2.08 -2.10
C ASP A 10 12.58 3.36 -1.23
N ASP A 11 11.85 4.38 -1.69
CA ASP A 11 11.55 5.57 -0.89
C ASP A 11 10.51 5.31 0.21
N PHE A 12 9.85 4.13 0.19
CA PHE A 12 8.81 3.73 1.11
C PHE A 12 9.21 2.46 1.88
N PRO A 13 9.90 2.56 3.02
CA PRO A 13 10.35 1.41 3.80
C PRO A 13 9.21 0.44 4.18
N ALA A 14 8.00 0.95 4.38
CA ALA A 14 6.83 0.12 4.68
C ALA A 14 6.43 -0.79 3.50
N LEU A 15 6.85 -0.48 2.27
CA LEU A 15 6.54 -1.22 1.05
C LEU A 15 7.66 -2.16 0.59
N GLU A 16 8.81 -2.23 1.29
CA GLU A 16 9.96 -3.06 0.88
C GLU A 16 9.60 -4.55 0.66
N GLU A 17 8.62 -5.06 1.40
CA GLU A 17 8.14 -6.44 1.31
C GLU A 17 6.78 -6.57 0.61
N ALA A 18 6.19 -5.47 0.13
CA ALA A 18 4.87 -5.44 -0.48
C ALA A 18 4.93 -5.75 -1.99
N GLU A 19 3.96 -6.50 -2.50
CA GLU A 19 3.79 -6.69 -3.94
C GLU A 19 2.82 -5.64 -4.45
N VAL A 20 3.34 -4.48 -4.87
CA VAL A 20 2.51 -3.32 -5.20
C VAL A 20 2.17 -3.25 -6.69
N THR A 21 0.88 -3.17 -7.00
CA THR A 21 0.35 -2.87 -8.33
C THR A 21 -0.27 -1.48 -8.34
N ILE A 22 0.11 -0.63 -9.31
CA ILE A 22 -0.45 0.72 -9.49
C ILE A 22 -1.28 0.79 -10.77
N HIS A 23 -2.47 1.37 -10.69
CA HIS A 23 -3.31 1.63 -11.85
C HIS A 23 -4.16 2.90 -11.68
N GLU A 24 -4.58 3.51 -12.80
CA GLU A 24 -5.50 4.66 -12.78
C GLU A 24 -6.94 4.19 -13.00
N ASN A 25 -7.89 4.73 -12.24
CA ASN A 25 -9.31 4.45 -12.43
C ASN A 25 -10.00 5.42 -13.42
N ASP A 26 -11.25 5.15 -13.76
CA ASP A 26 -12.05 5.99 -14.69
C ASP A 26 -12.25 7.45 -14.23
N HIS A 27 -11.89 7.77 -12.99
CA HIS A 27 -11.99 9.11 -12.40
C HIS A 27 -10.65 9.85 -12.34
N GLY A 28 -9.57 9.27 -12.86
CA GLY A 28 -8.23 9.85 -12.84
C GLY A 28 -7.51 9.75 -11.49
N LEU A 29 -7.94 8.84 -10.62
CA LEU A 29 -7.26 8.54 -9.36
C LEU A 29 -6.28 7.39 -9.57
N HIS A 30 -5.10 7.53 -8.98
CA HIS A 30 -4.11 6.46 -8.91
C HIS A 30 -4.46 5.58 -7.73
N ILE A 31 -4.52 4.27 -7.96
CA ILE A 31 -4.78 3.24 -6.97
C ILE A 31 -3.50 2.41 -6.84
N ALA A 32 -3.03 2.24 -5.61
CA ALA A 32 -1.93 1.37 -5.26
C ALA A 32 -2.49 0.22 -4.41
N ASP A 33 -2.38 -1.00 -4.93
CA ASP A 33 -2.81 -2.23 -4.28
C ASP A 33 -1.60 -3.01 -3.80
N ASP A 34 -1.62 -3.50 -2.56
CA ASP A 34 -0.73 -4.55 -2.10
C ASP A 34 -1.39 -5.92 -2.30
N ASP A 35 -0.88 -6.69 -3.25
CA ASP A 35 -1.40 -8.00 -3.64
C ASP A 35 -1.21 -9.06 -2.53
N VAL A 36 -0.34 -8.80 -1.54
CA VAL A 36 -0.07 -9.72 -0.42
C VAL A 36 -1.14 -9.59 0.68
N THR A 37 -1.37 -8.37 1.18
CA THR A 37 -2.33 -8.13 2.26
C THR A 37 -3.74 -7.84 1.76
N GLY A 38 -3.89 -7.47 0.48
CA GLY A 38 -5.14 -6.96 -0.09
C GLY A 38 -5.48 -5.53 0.35
N VAL A 39 -4.55 -4.83 1.01
CA VAL A 39 -4.73 -3.42 1.37
C VAL A 39 -4.53 -2.57 0.11
N SER A 40 -5.48 -1.66 -0.13
CA SER A 40 -5.44 -0.74 -1.26
C SER A 40 -5.54 0.70 -0.78
N SER A 41 -4.90 1.60 -1.50
CA SER A 41 -4.97 3.04 -1.23
C SER A 41 -5.08 3.83 -2.53
N GLN A 42 -5.56 5.08 -2.44
CA GLN A 42 -5.75 5.96 -3.59
C GLN A 42 -5.11 7.34 -3.38
N GLY A 43 -4.67 7.95 -4.48
CA GLY A 43 -4.05 9.27 -4.51
C GLY A 43 -4.32 10.03 -5.82
N GLN A 44 -4.11 11.35 -5.78
CA GLN A 44 -4.18 12.20 -6.98
C GLN A 44 -2.97 12.00 -7.90
N THR A 45 -1.90 11.39 -7.39
CA THR A 45 -0.66 11.04 -8.08
C THR A 45 -0.24 9.62 -7.65
N PRO A 46 0.63 8.93 -8.41
CA PRO A 46 1.17 7.63 -7.99
C PRO A 46 1.86 7.70 -6.62
N GLU A 47 2.70 8.72 -6.40
CA GLU A 47 3.41 8.95 -5.13
C GLU A 47 2.45 9.10 -3.96
N ALA A 48 1.38 9.89 -4.11
CA ALA A 48 0.37 10.05 -3.06
C ALA A 48 -0.40 8.75 -2.77
N ALA A 49 -0.64 7.92 -3.79
CA ALA A 49 -1.26 6.61 -3.60
C ALA A 49 -0.32 5.64 -2.84
N LEU A 50 0.99 5.74 -3.06
CA LEU A 50 1.99 4.95 -2.34
C LEU A 50 2.20 5.43 -0.90
N GLU A 51 2.28 6.74 -0.67
CA GLU A 51 2.33 7.34 0.68
C GLU A 51 1.14 6.88 1.54
N ASN A 52 -0.06 6.95 0.95
CA ASN A 52 -1.28 6.51 1.62
C ASN A 52 -1.29 4.99 1.84
N LEU A 53 -0.75 4.19 0.92
CA LEU A 53 -0.65 2.73 1.05
C LEU A 53 0.32 2.34 2.17
N ALA A 54 1.49 2.99 2.23
CA ALA A 54 2.47 2.80 3.28
C ALA A 54 1.87 3.06 4.68
N ALA A 55 1.12 4.15 4.84
CA ALA A 55 0.43 4.46 6.10
C ALA A 55 -0.67 3.44 6.44
N ALA A 56 -1.40 2.94 5.43
CA ALA A 56 -2.42 1.92 5.61
C ALA A 56 -1.80 0.57 6.02
N LEU A 57 -0.66 0.18 5.43
CA LEU A 57 0.07 -1.04 5.77
C LEU A 57 0.68 -0.98 7.16
N GLU A 58 1.20 0.17 7.59
CA GLU A 58 1.66 0.35 8.97
C GLU A 58 0.49 0.13 9.95
N SER A 59 -0.66 0.73 9.68
CA SER A 59 -1.86 0.55 10.51
C SER A 59 -2.35 -0.91 10.50
N TYR A 60 -2.27 -1.59 9.35
CA TYR A 60 -2.62 -3.01 9.22
C TYR A 60 -1.67 -3.91 10.02
N ARG A 61 -0.36 -3.64 9.98
CA ARG A 61 0.65 -4.36 10.77
C ARG A 61 0.42 -4.14 12.25
N GLU A 62 0.25 -2.90 12.71
CA GLU A 62 -0.05 -2.61 14.12
C GLU A 62 -1.29 -3.37 14.61
N ALA A 63 -2.35 -3.43 13.80
CA ALA A 63 -3.56 -4.17 14.13
C ALA A 63 -3.35 -5.69 14.14
N THR A 64 -2.56 -6.23 13.20
CA THR A 64 -2.35 -7.68 13.06
C THR A 64 -1.32 -8.22 14.06
N GLU A 65 -0.32 -7.42 14.43
CA GLU A 65 0.66 -7.78 15.47
C GLU A 65 0.00 -7.91 16.84
N ASP A 66 -0.98 -7.07 17.14
CA ASP A 66 -1.77 -7.12 18.39
C ASP A 66 -2.67 -8.37 18.49
N GLU A 67 -3.06 -8.97 17.35
CA GLU A 67 -3.87 -10.20 17.33
C GLU A 67 -3.11 -11.46 17.78
N THR A 68 -1.78 -11.40 17.93
CA THR A 68 -1.03 -12.52 18.53
C THR A 68 -1.02 -12.51 20.07
N GLY A 69 -1.60 -11.47 20.69
CA GLY A 69 -1.60 -11.26 22.14
C GLY A 69 -2.87 -11.66 22.91
N ASP A 70 -4.03 -11.75 22.26
CA ASP A 70 -5.28 -12.09 22.95
C ASP A 70 -5.76 -13.50 22.62
N ASP A 71 -5.42 -14.41 23.53
CA ASP A 71 -6.13 -15.66 23.79
C ASP A 71 -7.55 -15.32 24.31
N TRP A 72 -8.46 -14.96 23.40
CA TRP A 72 -9.87 -14.76 23.71
C TRP A 72 -10.69 -16.05 23.59
N LEU A 73 -10.24 -17.13 24.24
CA LEU A 73 -11.01 -18.37 24.45
C LEU A 73 -11.23 -18.69 25.94
#